data_AF-Q12SF4-F1
#
_entry.id   AF-Q12SF4-F1
#
_cell.length_a   1.000
_cell.length_b   1.000
_cell.length_c   1.000
_cell.angle_alpha   90.00
_cell.angle_beta   90.00
_cell.angle_gamma   90.00
#
_symmetry.space_group_name_H-M   'P 1'
#
loop_
_entity.id
_entity.type
_entity.pdbx_description
1 polymer ?
#
loop_
_entity_poly.entity_id
_entity_poly.type
_entity_poly.pdbx_seq_one_letter_code
_entity_poly.pdbx_strand_id
1 'polypeptide(L)'
;MRPLCASGDGHTRHINARALKIVLEKIDMSRICQVTGKKPMVGNNRSHAKNSTRRRFLPNLQNHRFWLEEEKRFVQLRVSTKGIRIIDKKGIEVVVKELRARGEKV
;
A
#
# COMPACT_ATOMS: atom_id res chain seq x y z
N MET A 1 -13.16 -64.39 -2.87
CA MET A 1 -13.54 -62.98 -3.12
C MET A 1 -12.32 -62.21 -3.63
N ARG A 2 -12.23 -61.98 -4.94
CA ARG A 2 -11.42 -60.88 -5.54
C ARG A 2 -12.13 -59.53 -5.27
N PRO A 3 -11.55 -58.33 -5.48
CA PRO A 3 -10.30 -57.97 -6.20
C PRO A 3 -9.36 -57.04 -5.36
N LEU A 4 -8.04 -57.01 -5.61
CA LEU A 4 -7.33 -56.03 -6.48
C LEU A 4 -7.96 -54.63 -6.50
N CYS A 5 -7.20 -53.63 -6.05
CA CYS A 5 -7.04 -52.30 -6.64
C CYS A 5 -6.29 -51.42 -5.63
N ALA A 6 -5.41 -50.48 -5.96
CA ALA A 6 -4.68 -50.08 -7.14
C ALA A 6 -4.13 -48.70 -6.75
N SER A 7 -2.96 -48.32 -7.29
CA SER A 7 -2.54 -46.92 -7.52
C SER A 7 -2.38 -46.02 -6.28
N GLY A 8 -1.22 -45.44 -6.04
CA GLY A 8 -0.49 -44.59 -6.96
C GLY A 8 -0.28 -43.27 -6.21
N ASP A 9 0.96 -42.95 -5.90
CA ASP A 9 1.69 -41.92 -6.64
C ASP A 9 1.34 -40.50 -6.20
N GLY A 10 2.18 -40.00 -5.28
CA GLY A 10 2.74 -38.66 -5.40
C GLY A 10 1.80 -37.47 -5.24
N HIS A 11 2.43 -36.30 -5.24
CA HIS A 11 1.77 -35.01 -5.37
C HIS A 11 0.84 -34.65 -4.21
N THR A 12 1.20 -33.75 -3.32
CA THR A 12 2.09 -32.61 -3.48
C THR A 12 2.29 -32.11 -2.07
N ARG A 13 3.51 -31.65 -1.76
CA ARG A 13 3.74 -30.69 -0.69
C ARG A 13 2.61 -29.66 -0.79
N HIS A 14 1.63 -29.73 0.11
CA HIS A 14 0.80 -28.58 0.37
C HIS A 14 1.78 -27.58 0.95
N ILE A 15 2.37 -26.81 0.05
CA ILE A 15 2.94 -25.50 0.34
C ILE A 15 1.74 -24.81 0.96
N ASN A 16 1.65 -24.89 2.29
CA ASN A 16 0.57 -24.31 3.05
C ASN A 16 0.40 -22.90 2.51
N ALA A 17 -0.84 -22.51 2.24
CA ALA A 17 -1.24 -21.19 1.77
C ALA A 17 -0.77 -20.01 2.68
N ARG A 18 0.09 -20.27 3.67
CA ARG A 18 1.01 -19.31 4.29
C ARG A 18 2.02 -18.71 3.31
N ALA A 19 2.42 -19.41 2.25
CA ALA A 19 3.36 -18.85 1.25
C ALA A 19 2.74 -17.70 0.43
N LEU A 20 1.41 -17.61 0.35
CA LEU A 20 0.69 -16.53 -0.33
C LEU A 20 0.50 -15.27 0.55
N LYS A 21 0.82 -15.33 1.85
CA LYS A 21 0.73 -14.18 2.75
C LYS A 21 2.01 -13.31 2.75
N ILE A 22 3.07 -13.75 2.10
CA ILE A 22 4.35 -13.01 1.97
C ILE A 22 4.23 -11.88 0.92
N VAL A 23 3.20 -11.89 0.08
CA VAL A 23 2.95 -10.81 -0.90
C VAL A 23 2.28 -9.57 -0.25
N LEU A 24 1.88 -9.68 1.02
CA LEU A 24 1.36 -8.60 1.89
C LEU A 24 2.49 -7.80 2.57
N GLU A 25 3.74 -7.96 2.13
CA GLU A 25 4.93 -7.42 2.81
C GLU A 25 5.51 -6.15 2.16
N LYS A 26 4.79 -5.55 1.20
CA LYS A 26 5.02 -4.16 0.77
C LYS A 26 3.99 -3.21 1.38
N ILE A 27 3.63 -3.43 2.64
CA ILE A 27 3.23 -2.32 3.50
C ILE A 27 4.52 -1.61 3.83
N ASP A 28 4.89 -0.66 3.00
CA ASP A 28 6.08 0.12 3.24
C ASP A 28 5.92 0.83 4.61
N MET A 29 6.76 0.43 5.59
CA MET A 29 6.90 1.13 6.87
C MET A 29 7.35 2.58 6.64
N SER A 30 7.80 2.93 5.44
CA SER A 30 8.00 4.30 5.06
C SER A 30 6.66 5.05 5.08
N ARG A 31 6.66 6.13 5.84
CA ARG A 31 5.57 7.11 5.89
C ARG A 31 5.55 7.88 4.58
N ILE A 32 5.17 7.22 3.49
CA ILE A 32 5.07 7.78 2.15
C ILE A 32 3.62 7.79 1.69
N CYS A 33 3.20 8.89 1.06
CA CYS A 33 1.89 8.97 0.41
C CYS A 33 1.94 8.25 -0.94
N GLN A 34 1.02 7.32 -1.20
CA GLN A 34 0.94 6.60 -2.47
C GLN A 34 0.77 7.56 -3.66
N VAL A 35 -0.22 8.45 -3.63
CA VAL A 35 -0.48 9.36 -4.76
C VAL A 35 0.64 10.37 -5.03
N THR A 36 1.21 10.97 -3.97
CA THR A 36 2.12 12.13 -4.11
C THR A 36 3.59 11.83 -3.84
N GLY A 37 3.93 10.63 -3.34
CA GLY A 37 5.30 10.27 -2.99
C GLY A 37 5.91 11.11 -1.86
N LYS A 38 5.12 11.85 -1.07
CA LYS A 38 5.62 12.70 0.02
C LYS A 38 6.36 11.87 1.07
N LYS A 39 7.63 12.18 1.31
CA LYS A 39 8.50 11.51 2.28
C LYS A 39 8.64 12.33 3.57
N PRO A 40 8.97 11.69 4.71
CA PRO A 40 9.35 12.40 5.92
C PRO A 40 10.58 13.27 5.68
N MET A 41 10.54 14.51 6.17
CA MET A 41 11.65 15.46 6.05
C MET A 41 12.39 15.55 7.38
N VAL A 42 13.71 15.68 7.35
CA VAL A 42 14.52 15.92 8.55
C VAL A 42 14.79 17.42 8.66
N GLY A 43 14.72 17.96 9.88
CA GLY A 43 15.15 19.32 10.15
C GLY A 43 15.37 19.56 11.64
N ASN A 44 15.53 20.82 12.04
CA ASN A 44 15.80 21.18 13.43
C ASN A 44 14.60 21.90 14.04
N ASN A 45 14.36 21.68 15.34
CA ASN A 45 13.66 22.63 16.17
C ASN A 45 14.64 23.77 16.51
N ARG A 46 14.20 25.02 16.31
CA ARG A 46 14.98 26.21 16.63
C ARG A 46 14.27 26.96 17.74
N SER A 47 14.95 27.15 18.87
CA SER A 47 14.44 28.04 19.92
C SER A 47 14.60 29.51 19.51
N HIS A 48 13.97 30.42 20.26
CA HIS A 48 14.19 31.87 20.10
C HIS A 48 15.68 32.25 20.27
N ALA A 49 16.43 31.51 21.09
CA ALA A 49 17.88 31.63 21.24
C ALA A 49 18.70 30.89 20.16
N LYS A 50 18.06 30.36 19.11
CA LYS A 50 18.67 29.60 17.99
C LYS A 50 19.31 28.24 18.33
N ASN A 51 19.07 27.69 19.52
CA ASN A 51 19.51 26.34 19.87
C ASN A 51 18.85 25.31 18.93
N SER A 52 19.64 24.35 18.45
CA SER A 52 19.20 23.34 17.47
C SER A 52 18.99 21.99 18.11
N THR A 53 17.76 21.46 18.02
CA THR A 53 17.47 20.06 18.34
C THR A 53 16.98 19.34 17.09
N ARG A 54 17.53 18.16 16.78
CA ARG A 54 17.11 17.40 15.58
C ARG A 54 15.68 16.88 15.73
N ARG A 55 14.87 17.01 14.67
CA ARG A 55 13.51 16.45 14.62
C ARG A 55 13.16 15.91 13.22
N ARG A 56 12.12 15.07 13.17
CA ARG A 56 11.56 14.54 11.91
C ARG A 56 10.18 15.15 11.69
N PHE A 57 9.94 15.69 10.50
CA PHE A 57 8.66 16.21 10.04
C PHE A 57 7.94 15.09 9.30
N LEU A 58 6.85 14.61 9.88
CA LEU A 58 6.07 13.53 9.31
C LEU A 58 4.95 14.08 8.42
N PRO A 59 4.70 13.49 7.25
CA PRO A 59 3.52 13.83 6.47
C PRO A 59 2.25 13.38 7.21
N ASN A 60 1.19 14.18 7.14
CA ASN A 60 -0.14 13.81 7.62
C ASN A 60 -0.74 12.75 6.68
N LEU A 61 -0.49 11.48 6.99
CA LEU A 61 -0.97 10.33 6.24
C LEU A 61 -2.23 9.78 6.90
N GLN A 62 -3.26 9.57 6.09
CA GLN A 62 -4.55 9.04 6.50
C GLN A 62 -4.93 7.88 5.60
N ASN A 63 -5.60 6.89 6.17
CA ASN A 63 -6.15 5.77 5.42
C ASN A 63 -7.57 6.18 5.01
N HIS A 64 -7.80 6.38 3.70
CA HIS A 64 -9.09 6.79 3.18
C HIS A 64 -9.61 5.78 2.15
N ARG A 65 -10.93 5.61 2.12
CA ARG A 65 -11.62 4.70 1.20
C ARG A 65 -12.21 5.51 0.05
N PHE A 66 -11.91 5.13 -1.17
CA PHE A 66 -12.49 5.74 -2.37
C PHE A 66 -13.37 4.72 -3.08
N TRP A 67 -14.52 5.17 -3.57
CA TRP A 67 -15.40 4.37 -4.42
C TRP A 67 -14.88 4.44 -5.85
N LEU A 68 -14.76 3.28 -6.50
CA LEU A 68 -14.38 3.20 -7.90
C LEU A 68 -15.58 2.72 -8.72
N GLU A 69 -16.00 3.53 -9.68
CA GLU A 69 -17.21 3.25 -10.48
C GLU A 69 -16.98 2.11 -11.47
N GLU A 70 -15.81 2.07 -12.12
CA GLU A 70 -15.44 1.03 -13.11
C GLU A 70 -15.50 -0.40 -12.55
N GLU A 71 -15.03 -0.58 -11.31
CA GLU A 71 -14.91 -1.90 -10.68
C GLU A 71 -15.95 -2.13 -9.59
N LYS A 72 -16.82 -1.15 -9.33
CA LYS A 72 -17.85 -1.14 -8.28
C LYS A 72 -17.33 -1.60 -6.91
N ARG A 73 -16.09 -1.20 -6.58
CA ARG A 73 -15.41 -1.60 -5.34
C ARG A 73 -14.82 -0.42 -4.60
N PHE A 74 -14.66 -0.60 -3.29
CA PHE A 74 -13.92 0.35 -2.45
C PHE A 74 -12.43 0.04 -2.51
N VAL A 75 -11.63 1.05 -2.83
CA VAL A 75 -10.18 1.01 -2.77
C VAL A 75 -9.72 1.74 -1.51
N GLN A 76 -8.85 1.11 -0.73
CA GLN A 76 -8.23 1.76 0.44
C GLN A 76 -6.87 2.32 0.05
N LEU A 77 -6.68 3.64 0.17
CA LEU A 77 -5.41 4.29 -0.11
C LEU A 77 -4.85 4.98 1.13
N ARG A 78 -3.53 4.90 1.28
CA ARG A 78 -2.76 5.69 2.25
C ARG A 78 -2.40 7.03 1.60
N VAL A 79 -3.20 8.05 1.92
CA VAL A 79 -3.14 9.35 1.26
C VAL A 79 -2.76 10.45 2.24
N SER A 80 -2.02 11.44 1.75
CA SER A 80 -1.86 12.70 2.47
C SER A 80 -3.01 13.65 2.10
N THR A 81 -3.20 14.71 2.88
CA THR A 81 -4.20 15.75 2.57
C THR A 81 -4.00 16.41 1.20
N LYS A 82 -2.75 16.52 0.71
CA LYS A 82 -2.48 16.96 -0.67
C LYS A 82 -2.89 15.90 -1.70
N GLY A 83 -2.76 14.62 -1.35
CA GLY A 83 -3.21 13.51 -2.19
C GLY A 83 -4.72 13.52 -2.40
N ILE A 84 -5.49 13.73 -1.32
CA ILE A 84 -6.95 13.88 -1.39
C ILE A 84 -7.33 15.00 -2.36
N ARG A 85 -6.76 16.19 -2.20
CA ARG A 85 -7.00 17.34 -3.10
C ARG A 85 -6.66 17.09 -4.57
N ILE A 86 -5.73 16.18 -4.86
CA ILE A 86 -5.37 15.82 -6.25
C ILE A 86 -6.40 14.82 -6.80
N ILE A 87 -6.82 13.85 -5.99
CA ILE A 87 -7.89 12.91 -6.35
C ILE A 87 -9.18 13.68 -6.65
N ASP A 88 -9.54 14.66 -5.84
CA ASP A 88 -10.75 15.47 -6.06
C ASP A 88 -10.70 16.26 -7.37
N LYS A 89 -9.50 16.65 -7.83
CA LYS A 89 -9.32 17.44 -9.06
C LYS A 89 -9.21 16.59 -10.33
N LYS A 90 -8.51 15.46 -10.26
CA LYS A 90 -8.25 14.59 -11.42
C LYS A 90 -9.30 13.48 -11.57
N GLY A 91 -10.05 13.18 -10.52
CA GLY A 91 -10.84 11.96 -10.42
C GLY A 91 -10.02 10.77 -9.94
N ILE A 92 -10.69 9.80 -9.33
CA ILE A 92 -10.05 8.59 -8.78
C ILE A 92 -9.56 7.64 -9.88
N GLU A 93 -10.24 7.58 -11.02
CA GLU A 93 -9.94 6.67 -12.15
C GLU A 93 -8.56 6.95 -12.75
N VAL A 94 -8.28 8.22 -13.05
CA VAL A 94 -6.99 8.66 -13.60
C VAL A 94 -5.86 8.32 -12.63
N VAL A 95 -6.07 8.57 -11.33
CA VAL A 95 -5.07 8.29 -10.30
C VAL A 95 -4.83 6.80 -10.16
N VAL A 96 -5.86 5.96 -10.20
CA VAL A 96 -5.69 4.49 -10.16
C VAL A 96 -4.95 3.99 -11.40
N LYS A 97 -5.22 4.55 -12.58
CA LYS A 97 -4.46 4.23 -13.80
C LYS A 97 -2.99 4.63 -13.70
N GLU A 98 -2.70 5.82 -13.19
CA GLU A 98 -1.34 6.29 -12.90
C GLU A 98 -0.63 5.37 -11.88
N LEU A 99 -1.35 4.93 -10.83
CA LEU A 99 -0.82 4.02 -9.81
C LEU A 99 -0.50 2.62 -10.37
N ARG A 100 -1.38 2.07 -11.23
CA ARG A 100 -1.14 0.79 -11.92
C ARG A 100 0.04 0.88 -12.87
N ALA A 101 0.17 1.97 -13.62
CA ALA A 101 1.31 2.20 -14.50
C ALA A 101 2.64 2.27 -13.74
N ARG A 102 2.61 2.80 -12.50
CA ARG A 102 3.77 2.85 -11.60
C ARG A 102 4.07 1.52 -10.89
N GLY A 103 3.19 0.53 -11.03
CA GLY A 103 3.33 -0.79 -10.40
C GLY A 103 3.01 -0.80 -8.90
N GLU A 104 2.30 0.21 -8.39
CA GLU A 104 1.79 0.22 -7.03
C GLU A 104 0.51 -0.62 -6.93
N LYS A 105 0.40 -1.45 -5.87
CA LYS A 105 -0.77 -2.30 -5.64
C LYS A 105 -1.92 -1.47 -5.06
N VAL A 106 -3.09 -1.59 -5.71
CA VAL A 106 -4.35 -0.91 -5.42
C VAL A 106 -5.42 -1.92 -5.02
#